data_AF-A0A9R1BXF8-F1
#
_entry.id   AF-A0A9R1BXF8-F1
#
_cell.length_a   1.000
_cell.length_b   1.000
_cell.length_c   1.000
_cell.angle_alpha   90.00
_cell.angle_beta   90.00
_cell.angle_gamma   90.00
#
_symmetry.space_group_name_H-M   'P 1'
#
loop_
_entity.id
_entity.type
_entity.pdbx_description
1 polymer ?
#
loop_
_entity_poly.entity_id
_entity_poly.type
_entity_poly.pdbx_seq_one_letter_code
_entity_poly.pdbx_strand_id
1 'polypeptide(L)'
;MMSQAWEPFSDALANAPTPNTLLQLVIQFAKDEGITLGGGHSAQVLLARDTRPTGEYLLDVATKGISAIVGSVALDMGILTTPQLHWMVRNKNRGLKASEADYFTQITESFRHLLELTPDDKGIDELNEKLIVDGANGIGGLKLEQIKPNLARLNILVRNSGKEGDGILNERCGADFVQKEKVLPLGFGPNDVGVRCASFDGDADRLVYFHVTSLSKTSVDLVDGDKILSLFVLFIREQLDIINGKDNKGLLPTRSEISPQESSRI
;
A
#
# COMPACT_ATOMS: atom_id res chain seq x y z
N MET A 1 13.87 -0.96 1.39
CA MET A 1 14.65 0.28 1.26
C MET A 1 16.11 -0.04 0.98
N MET A 2 16.81 0.88 0.32
CA MET A 2 18.26 0.83 0.15
C MET A 2 18.96 0.84 1.52
N SER A 3 20.15 0.25 1.60
CA SER A 3 20.99 0.33 2.81
C SER A 3 21.34 1.79 3.10
N GLN A 4 21.20 2.21 4.37
CA GLN A 4 21.58 3.57 4.80
C GLN A 4 23.05 3.90 4.51
N ALA A 5 23.92 2.88 4.50
CA ALA A 5 25.33 3.05 4.15
C ALA A 5 25.55 3.55 2.71
N TRP A 6 24.58 3.33 1.81
CA TRP A 6 24.65 3.73 0.40
C TRP A 6 23.97 5.09 0.13
N GLU A 7 23.27 5.67 1.12
CA GLU A 7 22.62 6.99 0.97
C GLU A 7 23.62 8.12 0.67
N PRO A 8 24.79 8.22 1.35
CA PRO A 8 25.77 9.27 1.03
C PRO A 8 26.30 9.18 -0.40
N PHE A 9 26.45 7.96 -0.94
CA PHE A 9 26.88 7.76 -2.32
C PHE A 9 25.81 8.23 -3.31
N SER A 10 24.54 7.88 -3.07
CA SER A 10 23.42 8.35 -3.89
C SER A 10 23.31 9.88 -3.91
N ASP A 11 23.51 10.52 -2.75
CA ASP A 11 23.50 11.97 -2.64
C ASP A 11 24.68 12.62 -3.38
N ALA A 12 25.88 12.03 -3.28
CA ALA A 12 27.05 12.49 -4.02
C ALA A 12 26.86 12.36 -5.55
N LEU A 13 26.25 11.28 -6.03
CA LEU A 13 25.93 11.10 -7.46
C LEU A 13 24.96 12.17 -7.97
N ALA A 14 23.90 12.47 -7.23
CA ALA A 14 22.90 13.46 -7.61
C ALA A 14 23.48 14.89 -7.65
N ASN A 15 24.47 15.18 -6.80
CA ASN A 15 25.10 16.48 -6.68
C ASN A 15 26.41 16.62 -7.49
N ALA A 16 26.76 15.65 -8.34
CA ALA A 16 28.00 15.69 -9.10
C ALA A 16 28.03 16.90 -10.06
N PRO A 17 29.01 17.82 -9.94
CA PRO A 17 29.02 19.09 -10.68
C PRO A 17 29.35 18.92 -12.17
N THR A 18 29.98 17.81 -12.54
CA THR A 18 30.38 17.52 -13.92
C THR A 18 30.24 16.03 -14.22
N PRO A 19 30.04 15.64 -15.49
CA PRO A 19 30.02 14.24 -15.91
C PRO A 19 31.29 13.47 -15.51
N ASN A 20 32.46 14.12 -15.55
CA ASN A 20 33.71 13.50 -15.13
C ASN A 20 33.72 13.20 -13.62
N THR A 21 33.20 14.12 -12.79
CA THR A 21 33.09 13.89 -11.35
C THR A 21 32.14 12.72 -11.05
N LEU A 22 31.00 12.66 -11.75
CA LEU A 22 30.06 11.55 -11.64
C LEU A 22 30.73 10.21 -11.96
N LEU A 23 31.49 10.14 -13.05
CA LEU A 23 32.22 8.92 -13.43
C LEU A 23 33.26 8.52 -12.36
N GLN A 24 34.01 9.47 -11.81
CA GLN A 24 34.97 9.19 -10.75
C GLN A 24 34.30 8.68 -9.47
N LEU A 25 33.14 9.24 -9.10
CA LEU A 25 32.36 8.75 -7.95
C LEU A 25 31.92 7.30 -8.15
N VAL A 26 31.40 6.94 -9.33
CA VAL A 26 30.99 5.57 -9.64
C VAL A 26 32.16 4.60 -9.58
N ILE A 27 33.30 4.94 -10.18
CA ILE A 27 34.50 4.08 -10.18
C ILE A 27 35.05 3.91 -8.77
N GLN A 28 35.12 4.99 -8.00
CA GLN A 28 35.62 4.97 -6.63
C GLN A 28 34.71 4.13 -5.73
N PHE A 29 33.40 4.31 -5.82
CA PHE A 29 32.44 3.51 -5.08
C PHE A 29 32.53 2.03 -5.41
N ALA A 30 32.63 1.69 -6.70
CA ALA A 30 32.80 0.30 -7.11
C ALA A 30 34.08 -0.32 -6.54
N LYS A 31 35.17 0.45 -6.50
CA LYS A 31 36.43 0.01 -5.89
C LYS A 31 36.30 -0.20 -4.38
N ASP A 32 35.66 0.73 -3.67
CA ASP A 32 35.53 0.70 -2.22
C ASP A 32 34.62 -0.46 -1.75
N GLU A 33 33.54 -0.72 -2.48
CA GLU A 33 32.60 -1.82 -2.22
C GLU A 33 33.05 -3.16 -2.82
N GLY A 34 34.19 -3.21 -3.53
CA GLY A 34 34.67 -4.42 -4.20
C GLY A 34 33.78 -4.90 -5.35
N ILE A 35 33.00 -4.01 -5.96
CA ILE A 35 32.12 -4.28 -7.08
C ILE A 35 32.96 -4.41 -8.35
N THR A 36 32.93 -5.60 -8.96
CA THR A 36 33.62 -5.83 -10.23
C THR A 36 32.81 -5.22 -11.37
N LEU A 37 33.37 -4.21 -12.03
CA LEU A 37 32.81 -3.60 -13.24
C LEU A 37 33.31 -4.33 -14.49
N GLY A 38 32.42 -4.51 -15.46
CA GLY A 38 32.73 -5.26 -16.69
C GLY A 38 32.69 -6.78 -16.50
N GLY A 39 32.49 -7.51 -17.61
CA GLY A 39 32.36 -8.96 -17.63
C GLY A 39 30.94 -9.43 -18.00
N GLY A 40 30.71 -10.76 -17.93
CA GLY A 40 29.46 -11.41 -18.34
C GLY A 40 28.37 -11.48 -17.26
N HIS A 41 28.52 -10.78 -16.14
CA HIS A 41 27.49 -10.75 -15.10
C HIS A 41 26.32 -9.86 -15.55
N SER A 42 25.09 -10.38 -15.47
CA SER A 42 23.88 -9.61 -15.75
C SER A 42 23.28 -9.10 -14.43
N ALA A 43 23.61 -7.87 -14.03
CA ALA A 43 22.89 -7.17 -12.97
C ALA A 43 21.50 -6.81 -13.48
N GLN A 44 20.46 -7.10 -12.70
CA GLN A 44 19.08 -6.80 -13.08
C GLN A 44 18.50 -5.75 -12.13
N VAL A 45 17.96 -4.68 -12.70
CA VAL A 45 17.32 -3.59 -11.97
C VAL A 45 15.87 -3.51 -12.43
N LEU A 46 14.93 -3.84 -11.53
CA LEU A 46 13.51 -3.71 -11.81
C LEU A 46 13.08 -2.27 -11.56
N LEU A 47 12.43 -1.66 -12.55
CA LEU A 47 11.85 -0.33 -12.49
C LEU A 47 10.34 -0.42 -12.59
N ALA A 48 9.64 0.42 -11.84
CA ALA A 48 8.21 0.68 -12.03
C ALA A 48 7.93 2.13 -11.65
N ARG A 49 6.76 2.63 -12.03
CA ARG A 49 6.32 4.00 -11.74
C ARG A 49 4.88 4.05 -11.27
N ASP A 50 4.51 5.18 -10.66
CA ASP A 50 3.11 5.54 -10.41
C ASP A 50 2.47 6.19 -11.65
N THR A 51 1.31 6.82 -11.45
CA THR A 51 0.51 7.48 -12.50
C THR A 51 0.95 8.92 -12.79
N ARG A 52 2.05 9.43 -12.21
CA ARG A 52 2.48 10.82 -12.47
C ARG A 52 2.82 11.02 -13.95
N PRO A 53 2.43 12.17 -14.56
CA PRO A 53 2.74 12.45 -15.96
C PRO A 53 4.24 12.45 -16.30
N THR A 54 5.09 12.85 -15.34
CA THR A 54 6.56 12.84 -15.51
C THR A 54 7.16 11.44 -15.46
N GLY A 55 6.39 10.42 -15.08
CA GLY A 55 6.89 9.07 -14.82
C GLY A 55 7.50 8.40 -16.05
N GLU A 56 6.95 8.62 -17.25
CA GLU A 56 7.50 8.03 -18.49
C GLU A 56 8.89 8.59 -18.82
N TYR A 57 9.05 9.90 -18.70
CA TYR A 57 10.34 10.56 -18.91
C TYR A 57 11.38 10.09 -17.88
N LEU A 58 11.01 10.02 -16.61
CA LEU A 58 11.93 9.58 -15.56
C LEU A 58 12.33 8.11 -15.70
N LEU A 59 11.40 7.26 -16.14
CA LEU A 59 11.67 5.84 -16.45
C LEU A 59 12.67 5.68 -17.61
N ASP A 60 12.53 6.46 -18.68
CA ASP A 60 13.47 6.47 -19.80
C ASP A 60 14.88 6.93 -19.36
N VAL A 61 14.96 8.00 -18.57
CA VAL A 61 16.25 8.49 -18.04
C VAL A 61 16.89 7.48 -17.09
N ALA A 62 16.12 6.86 -16.19
CA ALA A 62 16.62 5.81 -15.29
C ALA A 62 17.13 4.59 -16.07
N THR A 63 16.39 4.17 -17.10
CA THR A 63 16.78 3.07 -18.00
C THR A 63 18.10 3.35 -18.70
N LYS A 64 18.32 4.58 -19.18
CA LYS A 64 19.59 5.01 -19.77
C LYS A 64 20.73 5.00 -18.76
N GLY A 65 20.50 5.49 -17.54
CA GLY A 65 21.49 5.48 -16.46
C GLY A 65 21.94 4.06 -16.09
N ILE A 66 21.00 3.12 -15.96
CA ILE A 66 21.31 1.70 -15.70
C ILE A 66 22.08 1.08 -16.87
N SER A 67 21.62 1.34 -18.10
CA SER A 67 22.23 0.77 -19.31
C SER A 67 23.64 1.31 -19.60
N ALA A 68 24.02 2.43 -18.98
CA ALA A 68 25.38 2.97 -19.07
C ALA A 68 26.41 2.10 -18.29
N ILE A 69 25.96 1.26 -17.36
CA ILE A 69 26.82 0.32 -16.63
C ILE A 69 26.88 -1.00 -17.38
N VAL A 70 28.08 -1.37 -17.85
CA VAL A 70 28.30 -2.63 -18.60
C VAL A 70 27.89 -3.82 -17.73
N GLY A 71 27.02 -4.68 -18.28
CA GLY A 71 26.49 -5.85 -17.58
C GLY A 71 25.18 -5.59 -16.83
N SER A 72 24.68 -4.35 -16.79
CA SER A 72 23.40 -4.03 -16.15
C SER A 72 22.24 -4.04 -17.15
N VAL A 73 21.09 -4.55 -16.71
CA VAL A 73 19.84 -4.61 -17.47
C VAL A 73 18.73 -3.98 -16.64
N ALA A 74 18.09 -2.96 -17.20
CA ALA A 74 16.86 -2.41 -16.65
C ALA A 74 15.66 -3.24 -17.14
N LEU A 75 14.78 -3.62 -16.22
CA LEU A 75 13.53 -4.32 -16.51
C LEU A 75 12.38 -3.39 -16.12
N ASP A 76 11.69 -2.86 -17.11
CA ASP A 76 10.47 -2.09 -16.91
C ASP A 76 9.31 -3.04 -16.54
N MET A 77 8.81 -2.89 -15.32
CA MET A 77 7.69 -3.63 -14.75
C MET A 77 6.36 -2.87 -14.92
N GLY A 78 6.38 -1.71 -15.56
CA GLY A 78 5.22 -0.90 -15.89
C GLY A 78 4.74 -0.02 -14.74
N ILE A 79 3.43 0.18 -14.68
CA ILE A 79 2.78 1.03 -13.68
C ILE A 79 2.31 0.17 -12.51
N LEU A 80 2.91 0.36 -11.33
CA LEU A 80 2.69 -0.46 -10.13
C LEU A 80 2.57 0.43 -8.89
N THR A 81 1.92 -0.10 -7.86
CA THR A 81 2.03 0.43 -6.49
C THR A 81 3.43 0.21 -5.95
N THR A 82 3.85 1.02 -4.97
CA THR A 82 5.16 0.85 -4.31
C THR A 82 5.31 -0.54 -3.66
N PRO A 83 4.29 -1.10 -2.97
CA PRO A 83 4.35 -2.47 -2.44
C PRO A 83 4.49 -3.57 -3.50
N GLN A 84 3.87 -3.41 -4.68
CA GLN A 84 3.99 -4.37 -5.78
C GLN A 84 5.45 -4.50 -6.26
N LEU A 85 6.13 -3.37 -6.52
CA LEU A 85 7.53 -3.41 -6.94
C LEU A 85 8.42 -4.05 -5.87
N HIS A 86 8.23 -3.70 -4.59
CA HIS A 86 8.95 -4.33 -3.48
C HIS A 86 8.75 -5.85 -3.43
N TRP A 87 7.52 -6.31 -3.61
CA TRP A 87 7.20 -7.73 -3.65
C TRP A 87 7.87 -8.44 -4.83
N MET A 88 7.87 -7.81 -6.02
CA MET A 88 8.50 -8.36 -7.21
C MET A 88 10.02 -8.50 -7.05
N VAL A 89 10.68 -7.47 -6.51
CA VAL A 89 12.13 -7.50 -6.21
C VAL A 89 12.44 -8.62 -5.23
N ARG A 90 11.65 -8.78 -4.16
CA ARG A 90 11.83 -9.86 -3.18
C ARG A 90 11.71 -11.24 -3.83
N ASN A 91 10.70 -11.47 -4.65
CA ASN A 91 10.45 -12.78 -5.24
C ASN A 91 11.44 -13.14 -6.33
N LYS A 92 11.84 -12.18 -7.19
CA LYS A 92 12.91 -12.40 -8.18
C LYS A 92 14.21 -12.84 -7.53
N ASN A 93 14.62 -12.18 -6.45
CA ASN A 93 15.84 -12.54 -5.70
C ASN A 93 15.76 -13.91 -5.01
N ARG A 94 14.55 -14.47 -4.83
CA ARG A 94 14.33 -15.83 -4.32
C ARG A 94 14.17 -16.87 -5.43
N GLY A 95 14.33 -16.49 -6.70
CA GLY A 95 14.08 -17.37 -7.85
C GLY A 95 12.61 -17.73 -8.06
N LEU A 96 11.69 -16.94 -7.50
CA LEU A 96 10.24 -17.16 -7.60
C LEU A 96 9.63 -16.36 -8.75
N LYS A 97 8.43 -16.78 -9.17
CA LYS A 97 7.59 -15.98 -10.08
C LYS A 97 7.21 -14.66 -9.41
N ALA A 98 7.17 -13.61 -10.22
CA ALA A 98 7.07 -12.24 -9.74
C ALA A 98 6.34 -11.34 -10.75
N SER A 99 5.32 -11.86 -11.43
CA SER A 99 4.43 -11.04 -12.26
C SER A 99 3.38 -10.33 -11.40
N GLU A 100 2.69 -9.34 -11.96
CA GLU A 100 1.55 -8.70 -11.30
C GLU A 100 0.41 -9.70 -11.01
N ALA A 101 0.17 -10.64 -11.92
CA ALA A 101 -0.83 -11.69 -11.71
C ALA A 101 -0.46 -12.60 -10.52
N ASP A 102 0.83 -12.89 -10.33
CA ASP A 102 1.30 -13.67 -9.17
C ASP A 102 1.11 -12.88 -7.87
N TYR A 103 1.33 -11.55 -7.88
CA TYR A 103 1.06 -10.68 -6.73
C TYR A 103 -0.43 -10.72 -6.34
N PHE A 104 -1.32 -10.52 -7.32
CA PHE A 104 -2.76 -10.58 -7.08
C PHE A 104 -3.20 -11.95 -6.57
N THR A 105 -2.74 -13.03 -7.20
CA THR A 105 -3.03 -14.40 -6.76
C THR A 105 -2.62 -14.62 -5.30
N GLN A 106 -1.42 -14.19 -4.92
CA GLN A 106 -0.97 -14.34 -3.54
C GLN A 106 -1.88 -13.61 -2.55
N ILE A 107 -2.28 -12.37 -2.85
CA ILE A 107 -3.17 -11.58 -2.00
C ILE A 107 -4.57 -12.20 -1.91
N THR A 108 -5.17 -12.56 -3.04
CA THR A 108 -6.53 -13.11 -3.08
C THR A 108 -6.61 -14.47 -2.40
N GLU A 109 -5.63 -15.35 -2.60
CA GLU A 109 -5.60 -16.66 -1.94
C GLU A 109 -5.37 -16.54 -0.44
N SER A 110 -4.46 -15.65 0.00
CA SER A 110 -4.24 -15.41 1.43
C SER A 110 -5.50 -14.86 2.10
N PHE A 111 -6.22 -13.96 1.42
CA PHE A 111 -7.48 -13.40 1.90
C PHE A 111 -8.59 -14.46 1.96
N ARG A 112 -8.74 -15.29 0.91
CA ARG A 112 -9.69 -16.40 0.89
C ARG A 112 -9.45 -17.37 2.05
N HIS A 113 -8.20 -17.78 2.26
CA HIS A 113 -7.84 -18.66 3.38
C HIS A 113 -8.18 -18.06 4.75
N LEU A 114 -7.99 -16.76 4.94
CA LEU A 114 -8.39 -16.08 6.17
C LEU A 114 -9.91 -16.11 6.36
N LEU A 115 -10.68 -15.88 5.29
CA LEU A 115 -12.14 -15.89 5.35
C LEU A 115 -12.72 -17.28 5.64
N GLU A 116 -12.11 -18.34 5.12
CA GLU A 116 -12.52 -19.73 5.38
C GLU A 116 -12.35 -20.17 6.83
N LEU A 117 -11.46 -19.49 7.58
CA LEU A 117 -11.26 -19.72 9.00
C LEU A 117 -12.21 -18.90 9.88
N THR A 118 -13.00 -17.99 9.30
CA THR A 118 -13.98 -17.19 10.03
C THR A 118 -15.27 -18.01 10.22
N PRO A 119 -15.75 -18.23 11.46
CA PRO A 119 -17.00 -18.97 11.69
C PRO A 119 -18.20 -18.33 10.97
N ASP A 120 -19.06 -19.17 10.38
CA ASP A 120 -20.30 -18.77 9.69
C ASP A 120 -21.42 -18.30 10.65
N ASP A 121 -21.16 -18.28 11.97
CA ASP A 121 -22.15 -18.10 13.03
C ASP A 121 -22.79 -16.70 13.08
N LYS A 122 -22.37 -15.77 12.22
CA LYS A 122 -23.00 -14.46 12.05
C LYS A 122 -23.41 -14.33 10.60
N GLY A 123 -24.71 -14.36 10.34
CA GLY A 123 -25.28 -14.13 9.00
C GLY A 123 -24.70 -12.88 8.34
N ILE A 124 -24.84 -12.82 7.01
CA ILE A 124 -24.35 -11.72 6.16
C ILE A 124 -24.79 -10.38 6.75
N ASP A 125 -23.87 -9.65 7.38
CA ASP A 125 -24.07 -8.26 7.75
C ASP A 125 -23.64 -7.41 6.56
N GLU A 126 -24.61 -7.08 5.70
CA GLU A 126 -24.42 -6.31 4.48
C GLU A 126 -23.65 -4.99 4.72
N LEU A 127 -23.77 -4.40 5.93
CA LEU A 127 -23.05 -3.19 6.30
C LEU A 127 -21.57 -3.46 6.62
N ASN A 128 -21.26 -4.58 7.27
CA ASN A 128 -19.88 -4.98 7.54
C ASN A 128 -19.14 -5.45 6.28
N GLU A 129 -19.86 -5.91 5.27
CA GLU A 129 -19.26 -6.34 3.99
C GLU A 129 -19.02 -5.18 3.03
N LYS A 130 -19.67 -4.03 3.22
CA LYS A 130 -19.47 -2.83 2.40
C LYS A 130 -18.25 -2.03 2.84
N LEU A 131 -17.37 -1.72 1.88
CA LEU A 131 -16.21 -0.85 2.07
C LEU A 131 -16.15 0.17 0.94
N ILE A 132 -16.07 1.46 1.29
CA ILE A 132 -15.80 2.52 0.32
C ILE A 132 -14.33 2.90 0.44
N VAL A 133 -13.59 2.80 -0.66
CA VAL A 133 -12.16 3.14 -0.70
C VAL A 133 -11.93 4.34 -1.59
N ASP A 134 -11.32 5.37 -1.02
CA ASP A 134 -10.74 6.50 -1.72
C ASP A 134 -9.36 6.11 -2.27
N GLY A 135 -9.25 6.01 -3.58
CA GLY A 135 -8.03 5.64 -4.29
C GLY A 135 -7.03 6.77 -4.50
N ALA A 136 -7.30 7.97 -3.94
CA ALA A 136 -6.46 9.17 -4.04
C ALA A 136 -6.15 9.65 -5.47
N ASN A 137 -6.93 9.21 -6.45
CA ASN A 137 -6.62 9.30 -7.89
C ASN A 137 -5.24 8.72 -8.25
N GLY A 138 -4.75 7.78 -7.45
CA GLY A 138 -3.45 7.14 -7.57
C GLY A 138 -3.51 5.72 -8.13
N ILE A 139 -2.33 5.09 -8.22
CA ILE A 139 -2.21 3.74 -8.79
C ILE A 139 -2.91 2.70 -7.92
N GLY A 140 -3.03 2.91 -6.60
CA GLY A 140 -3.78 2.05 -5.69
C GLY A 140 -5.23 1.86 -6.09
N GLY A 141 -5.93 2.94 -6.47
CA GLY A 141 -7.32 2.88 -6.93
C GLY A 141 -7.48 2.01 -8.17
N LEU A 142 -6.61 2.19 -9.16
CA LEU A 142 -6.59 1.41 -10.40
C LEU A 142 -6.34 -0.08 -10.13
N LYS A 143 -5.38 -0.43 -9.25
CA LYS A 143 -5.09 -1.83 -8.91
C LYS A 143 -6.20 -2.45 -8.05
N LEU A 144 -6.83 -1.67 -7.17
CA LEU A 144 -7.97 -2.14 -6.39
C LEU A 144 -9.17 -2.47 -7.28
N GLU A 145 -9.45 -1.66 -8.30
CA GLU A 145 -10.48 -1.95 -9.29
C GLU A 145 -10.24 -3.27 -10.04
N GLN A 146 -8.98 -3.64 -10.27
CA GLN A 146 -8.61 -4.90 -10.91
C GLN A 146 -8.78 -6.12 -9.99
N ILE A 147 -8.40 -5.99 -8.71
CA ILE A 147 -8.38 -7.14 -7.78
C ILE A 147 -9.71 -7.35 -7.06
N LYS A 148 -10.54 -6.31 -6.89
CA LYS A 148 -11.78 -6.39 -6.10
C LYS A 148 -12.77 -7.48 -6.53
N PRO A 149 -12.90 -7.88 -7.82
CA PRO A 149 -13.80 -8.99 -8.19
C PRO A 149 -13.39 -10.33 -7.59
N ASN A 150 -12.12 -10.48 -7.20
CA ASN A 150 -11.57 -11.69 -6.59
C ASN A 150 -11.57 -11.65 -5.06
N LEU A 151 -12.04 -10.57 -4.43
CA LEU A 151 -12.14 -10.41 -2.99
C LEU A 151 -13.57 -10.75 -2.53
N ALA A 152 -13.89 -12.04 -2.49
CA ALA A 152 -15.20 -12.54 -2.07
C ALA A 152 -15.59 -12.00 -0.68
N ARG A 153 -16.90 -11.87 -0.42
CA ARG A 153 -17.49 -11.35 0.84
C ARG A 153 -17.19 -9.86 1.13
N LEU A 154 -16.49 -9.15 0.25
CA LEU A 154 -16.29 -7.70 0.34
C LEU A 154 -16.93 -6.98 -0.84
N ASN A 155 -17.91 -6.14 -0.55
CA ASN A 155 -18.48 -5.21 -1.52
C ASN A 155 -17.67 -3.90 -1.51
N ILE A 156 -16.68 -3.81 -2.40
CA ILE A 156 -15.77 -2.67 -2.49
C ILE A 156 -16.25 -1.67 -3.55
N LEU A 157 -16.57 -0.46 -3.10
CA LEU A 157 -16.78 0.71 -3.95
C LEU A 157 -15.51 1.56 -3.96
N VAL A 158 -14.91 1.75 -5.12
CA VAL A 158 -13.75 2.65 -5.27
C VAL A 158 -14.24 4.03 -5.72
N ARG A 159 -13.78 5.08 -5.03
CA ARG A 159 -13.92 6.49 -5.42
C ARG A 159 -12.54 7.08 -5.64
N ASN A 160 -12.45 8.17 -6.39
CA ASN A 160 -11.16 8.79 -6.74
C ASN A 160 -10.18 7.72 -7.25
N SER A 161 -10.62 6.91 -8.23
CA SER A 161 -9.96 5.66 -8.58
C SER A 161 -8.70 5.84 -9.40
N GLY A 162 -8.46 7.05 -9.92
CA GLY A 162 -7.36 7.34 -10.83
C GLY A 162 -7.69 7.00 -12.29
N LYS A 163 -8.95 6.64 -12.59
CA LYS A 163 -9.44 6.53 -13.96
C LYS A 163 -9.42 7.89 -14.64
N GLU A 164 -9.28 7.88 -15.96
CA GLU A 164 -9.32 9.09 -16.76
C GLU A 164 -10.62 9.87 -16.50
N GLY A 165 -10.49 11.12 -16.06
CA GLY A 165 -11.61 12.00 -15.74
C GLY A 165 -12.05 12.04 -14.27
N ASP A 166 -11.50 11.20 -13.37
CA ASP A 166 -11.90 11.21 -11.94
C ASP A 166 -11.45 12.48 -11.20
N GLY A 167 -10.16 12.82 -11.27
CA GLY A 167 -9.58 13.94 -10.54
C GLY A 167 -8.05 13.95 -10.55
N ILE A 168 -7.46 14.87 -9.78
CA ILE A 168 -6.01 15.03 -9.67
C ILE A 168 -5.47 14.18 -8.50
N LEU A 169 -4.30 13.58 -8.71
CA LEU A 169 -3.57 12.77 -7.71
C LEU A 169 -3.43 13.53 -6.37
N ASN A 170 -3.94 12.94 -5.29
CA ASN A 170 -3.96 13.46 -3.92
C ASN A 170 -4.65 14.84 -3.75
N GLU A 171 -5.42 15.31 -4.72
CA GLU A 171 -6.11 16.59 -4.60
C GLU A 171 -7.36 16.44 -3.72
N ARG A 172 -7.29 16.96 -2.48
CA ARG A 172 -8.39 16.92 -1.50
C ARG A 172 -8.92 15.49 -1.24
N CYS A 173 -8.05 14.51 -1.40
CA CYS A 173 -8.32 13.09 -1.19
C CYS A 173 -7.03 12.38 -0.79
N GLY A 174 -7.16 11.12 -0.39
CA GLY A 174 -6.06 10.25 0.00
C GLY A 174 -5.71 10.27 1.48
N ALA A 175 -4.94 9.26 1.90
CA ALA A 175 -4.63 8.98 3.30
C ALA A 175 -4.00 10.19 4.01
N ASP A 176 -3.04 10.84 3.35
CA ASP A 176 -2.36 12.02 3.87
C ASP A 176 -3.33 13.19 4.12
N PHE A 177 -4.27 13.43 3.20
CA PHE A 177 -5.27 14.48 3.34
C PHE A 177 -6.21 14.18 4.51
N VAL A 178 -6.76 12.97 4.57
CA VAL A 178 -7.69 12.56 5.63
C VAL A 178 -7.01 12.59 7.00
N GLN A 179 -5.75 12.14 7.10
CA GLN A 179 -5.00 12.12 8.35
C GLN A 179 -4.64 13.52 8.86
N LYS A 180 -4.16 14.40 7.98
CA LYS A 180 -3.68 15.74 8.35
C LYS A 180 -4.82 16.72 8.59
N GLU A 181 -5.78 16.76 7.67
CA GLU A 181 -6.87 17.73 7.70
C GLU A 181 -8.03 17.26 8.59
N LYS A 182 -8.16 15.94 8.81
CA LYS A 182 -9.27 15.33 9.57
C LYS A 182 -10.65 15.73 9.04
N VAL A 183 -10.74 15.89 7.72
CA VAL A 183 -11.99 16.16 6.99
C VAL A 183 -12.26 15.09 5.94
N LEU A 184 -13.51 15.07 5.46
CA LEU A 184 -13.94 14.14 4.41
C LEU A 184 -13.17 14.37 3.10
N PRO A 185 -12.66 13.30 2.47
CA PRO A 185 -12.08 13.40 1.14
C PRO A 185 -13.17 13.69 0.09
N LEU A 186 -12.76 14.21 -1.06
CA LEU A 186 -13.66 14.54 -2.16
C LEU A 186 -14.53 13.32 -2.55
N GLY A 187 -15.83 13.55 -2.72
CA GLY A 187 -16.80 12.50 -3.07
C GLY A 187 -17.37 11.73 -1.87
N PHE A 188 -17.03 12.09 -0.64
CA PHE A 188 -17.59 11.51 0.59
C PHE A 188 -18.52 12.49 1.30
N GLY A 189 -19.58 11.97 1.92
CA GLY A 189 -20.59 12.83 2.52
C GLY A 189 -21.64 12.11 3.38
N PRO A 190 -22.76 12.80 3.68
CA PRO A 190 -23.83 12.31 4.55
C PRO A 190 -24.39 10.93 4.19
N ASN A 191 -24.36 10.54 2.92
CA ASN A 191 -24.85 9.25 2.43
C ASN A 191 -23.93 8.07 2.81
N ASP A 192 -22.74 8.34 3.34
CA ASP A 192 -21.76 7.33 3.73
C ASP A 192 -21.72 7.12 5.27
N VAL A 193 -22.62 7.77 6.01
CA VAL A 193 -22.75 7.58 7.46
C VAL A 193 -23.04 6.11 7.76
N GLY A 194 -22.31 5.55 8.73
CA GLY A 194 -22.42 4.13 9.12
C GLY A 194 -21.67 3.16 8.22
N VAL A 195 -21.12 3.60 7.08
CA VAL A 195 -20.31 2.76 6.19
C VAL A 195 -18.83 2.81 6.60
N ARG A 196 -18.12 1.70 6.43
CA ARG A 196 -16.65 1.66 6.61
C ARG A 196 -15.98 2.32 5.41
N CYS A 197 -15.15 3.32 5.67
CA CYS A 197 -14.39 4.01 4.64
C CYS A 197 -12.88 3.86 4.87
N ALA A 198 -12.12 3.87 3.78
CA ALA A 198 -10.67 3.89 3.82
C ALA A 198 -10.10 4.79 2.72
N SER A 199 -8.88 5.28 2.91
CA SER A 199 -8.13 6.02 1.88
C SER A 199 -6.74 5.43 1.72
N PHE A 200 -6.33 5.24 0.46
CA PHE A 200 -4.91 5.06 0.10
C PHE A 200 -4.23 6.42 -0.07
N ASP A 201 -2.90 6.46 -0.07
CA ASP A 201 -2.16 7.54 -0.72
C ASP A 201 -1.83 7.20 -2.18
N GLY A 202 -1.11 8.11 -2.86
CA GLY A 202 -0.95 8.08 -4.32
C GLY A 202 -0.30 6.82 -4.89
N ASP A 203 0.66 6.23 -4.19
CA ASP A 203 1.37 4.99 -4.55
C ASP A 203 0.94 3.76 -3.73
N ALA A 204 -0.04 3.95 -2.85
CA ALA A 204 -0.70 2.93 -2.03
C ALA A 204 0.23 2.19 -1.06
N ASP A 205 1.17 2.91 -0.44
CA ASP A 205 1.95 2.39 0.67
C ASP A 205 1.42 2.84 2.05
N ARG A 206 0.42 3.74 2.07
CA ARG A 206 -0.34 4.14 3.27
C ARG A 206 -1.81 3.81 3.16
N LEU A 207 -2.38 3.47 4.31
CA LEU A 207 -3.80 3.20 4.50
C LEU A 207 -4.27 3.85 5.79
N VAL A 208 -5.37 4.59 5.71
CA VAL A 208 -6.14 5.01 6.88
C VAL A 208 -7.59 4.58 6.71
N TYR A 209 -8.24 4.25 7.81
CA TYR A 209 -9.69 4.08 7.85
C TYR A 209 -10.33 5.33 8.44
N PHE A 210 -11.60 5.54 8.14
CA PHE A 210 -12.38 6.61 8.77
C PHE A 210 -13.87 6.33 8.73
N HIS A 211 -14.61 7.03 9.60
CA HIS A 211 -16.06 7.06 9.58
C HIS A 211 -16.58 8.47 9.33
N VAL A 212 -17.69 8.56 8.60
CA VAL A 212 -18.45 9.80 8.46
C VAL A 212 -19.29 9.99 9.73
N THR A 213 -18.99 11.05 10.48
CA THR A 213 -19.49 11.23 11.85
C THR A 213 -20.90 11.83 11.93
N SER A 214 -21.31 12.67 10.98
CA SER A 214 -22.61 13.34 11.01
C SER A 214 -23.03 13.87 9.64
N LEU A 215 -24.34 14.04 9.44
CA LEU A 215 -24.96 14.61 8.24
C LEU A 215 -24.59 16.10 8.02
N SER A 216 -24.15 16.81 9.06
CA SER A 216 -23.92 18.27 9.01
C SER A 216 -22.46 18.69 9.20
N LYS A 217 -21.55 17.76 9.50
CA LYS A 217 -20.13 18.05 9.75
C LYS A 217 -19.26 17.39 8.68
N THR A 218 -18.22 18.09 8.27
CA THR A 218 -17.19 17.58 7.36
C THR A 218 -16.07 16.82 8.08
N SER A 219 -16.14 16.68 9.40
CA SER A 219 -15.12 15.99 10.21
C SER A 219 -15.23 14.47 10.10
N VAL A 220 -14.09 13.80 10.05
CA VAL A 220 -14.02 12.33 10.10
C VAL A 220 -13.66 11.84 11.49
N ASP A 221 -14.14 10.65 11.86
CA ASP A 221 -13.55 9.87 12.94
C ASP A 221 -12.45 9.00 12.33
N LEU A 222 -11.21 9.38 12.58
CA LEU A 222 -10.03 8.80 11.95
C LEU A 222 -9.60 7.51 12.66
N VAL A 223 -9.30 6.49 11.86
CA VAL A 223 -8.67 5.24 12.26
C VAL A 223 -7.31 5.18 11.55
N ASP A 224 -6.31 5.77 12.20
CA ASP A 224 -4.94 5.89 11.70
C ASP A 224 -4.10 4.63 11.98
N GLY A 225 -2.81 4.71 11.66
CA GLY A 225 -1.86 3.61 11.80
C GLY A 225 -1.79 3.02 13.21
N ASP A 226 -1.94 3.83 14.26
CA ASP A 226 -1.88 3.35 15.65
C ASP A 226 -3.12 2.52 16.01
N LYS A 227 -4.31 2.94 15.55
CA LYS A 227 -5.54 2.16 15.72
C LYS A 227 -5.51 0.86 14.89
N ILE A 228 -4.96 0.89 13.68
CA ILE A 228 -4.77 -0.31 12.84
C ILE A 228 -3.77 -1.29 13.51
N LEU A 229 -2.64 -0.78 14.01
CA LEU A 229 -1.66 -1.58 14.75
C LEU A 229 -2.31 -2.24 15.98
N SER A 230 -3.06 -1.46 16.76
CA SER A 230 -3.75 -1.95 17.94
C SER A 230 -4.73 -3.08 17.60
N LEU A 231 -5.47 -2.96 16.49
CA LEU A 231 -6.36 -4.00 15.98
C LEU A 231 -5.60 -5.29 15.65
N PHE A 232 -4.46 -5.21 14.95
CA PHE A 232 -3.65 -6.39 14.65
C PHE A 232 -3.07 -7.03 15.91
N VAL A 233 -2.58 -6.24 16.86
CA VAL A 233 -2.06 -6.75 18.14
C VAL A 233 -3.14 -7.51 18.90
N LEU A 234 -4.35 -6.95 18.99
CA LEU A 234 -5.47 -7.60 19.66
C LEU A 234 -5.86 -8.91 18.98
N PHE A 235 -5.96 -8.91 17.64
CA PHE A 235 -6.26 -10.11 16.86
C PHE A 235 -5.21 -11.21 17.07
N ILE A 236 -3.92 -10.89 16.90
CA ILE A 236 -2.82 -11.85 17.04
C ILE A 236 -2.78 -12.41 18.48
N ARG A 237 -2.97 -11.56 19.49
CA ARG A 237 -3.04 -12.01 20.89
C ARG A 237 -4.16 -13.02 21.09
N GLU A 238 -5.35 -12.74 20.56
CA GLU A 238 -6.49 -13.66 20.66
C GLU A 238 -6.19 -15.01 20.00
N GLN A 239 -5.57 -15.01 18.82
CA GLN A 239 -5.15 -16.27 18.16
C GLN A 239 -4.13 -17.05 19.00
N LEU A 240 -3.17 -16.36 19.63
CA LEU A 240 -2.19 -16.98 20.52
C LEU A 240 -2.80 -17.53 21.80
N ASP A 241 -3.79 -16.86 22.38
CA ASP A 241 -4.47 -17.32 23.59
C ASP A 241 -5.30 -18.59 23.30
N ILE A 242 -5.95 -18.66 22.12
CA ILE A 242 -6.64 -19.86 21.63
C ILE A 242 -5.66 -21.04 21.49
N ILE A 243 -4.52 -20.83 20.83
CA ILE A 243 -3.49 -21.88 20.63
C ILE A 243 -2.93 -22.37 21.97
N ASN A 244 -2.79 -21.48 22.95
CA ASN A 244 -2.24 -21.81 24.27
C ASN A 244 -3.28 -22.36 25.26
N GLY A 245 -4.54 -22.55 24.84
CA GLY A 245 -5.61 -23.09 25.68
C GLY A 245 -5.96 -22.22 26.88
N LYS A 246 -5.76 -20.90 26.80
CA LYS A 246 -6.22 -19.98 27.84
C LYS A 246 -7.70 -19.69 27.61
N ASP A 247 -8.54 -20.03 28.59
CA ASP A 247 -9.96 -19.65 28.57
C ASP A 247 -10.09 -18.12 28.48
N ASN A 248 -10.67 -17.63 27.38
CA ASN A 248 -10.94 -16.21 27.08
C ASN A 248 -12.02 -15.60 28.00
N LYS A 249 -11.82 -15.62 29.31
CA LYS A 249 -12.73 -14.99 30.30
C LYS A 249 -12.40 -13.51 30.57
N GLY A 250 -11.51 -12.89 29.81
CA GLY A 250 -10.99 -11.54 30.08
C GLY A 250 -10.95 -10.58 28.89
N LEU A 251 -11.51 -10.91 27.73
CA LEU A 251 -11.63 -9.93 26.65
C LEU A 251 -12.80 -8.98 26.92
N LEU A 252 -12.56 -7.68 26.66
CA LEU A 252 -13.60 -6.65 26.61
C LEU A 252 -14.78 -7.13 25.76
N PRO A 253 -16.02 -6.82 26.16
CA PRO A 253 -17.22 -7.32 25.49
C PRO A 253 -17.14 -7.00 24.01
N THR A 254 -17.21 -8.06 23.19
CA THR A 254 -17.51 -7.89 21.78
C THR A 254 -18.90 -7.25 21.70
N ARG A 255 -19.15 -6.41 20.69
CA ARG A 255 -20.37 -5.58 20.54
C ARG A 255 -21.71 -6.35 20.67
N SER A 256 -21.68 -7.68 20.62
CA SER A 256 -22.80 -8.59 20.93
C SER A 256 -23.19 -8.67 22.41
N GLU A 257 -22.38 -8.18 23.33
CA GLU A 257 -22.65 -8.23 24.78
C GLU A 257 -23.12 -6.88 25.37
N ILE A 258 -23.11 -5.80 24.58
CA ILE A 258 -23.55 -4.48 25.03
C ILE A 258 -25.04 -4.32 24.75
N SER A 259 -25.85 -4.31 25.80
CA SER A 259 -27.30 -4.06 25.67
C SER A 259 -27.56 -2.64 25.14
N PRO A 260 -28.69 -2.38 24.46
CA PRO A 260 -29.00 -1.05 23.91
C PRO A 260 -29.02 0.09 24.94
N GLN A 261 -29.06 -0.22 26.24
CA GLN A 261 -29.09 0.77 27.32
C GLN A 261 -27.71 1.32 27.72
N GLU A 262 -26.60 0.68 27.35
CA GLU A 262 -25.26 1.12 27.75
C GLU A 262 -24.56 2.01 26.71
N SER A 263 -25.08 2.10 25.49
CA SER A 263 -24.50 2.93 24.42
C SER A 263 -24.69 4.44 24.63
N SER A 264 -25.43 4.89 25.65
CA SER A 264 -25.69 6.31 25.91
C SER A 264 -24.76 6.94 26.97
N ARG A 265 -23.68 6.25 27.37
CA ARG A 265 -22.74 6.73 28.40
C ARG A 265 -21.26 6.67 27.99
N ILE A 266 -20.95 6.46 26.72
CA ILE A 266 -19.60 6.61 26.17
C ILE A 266 -19.63 7.65 25.06
#